data_AF-A0A972KTI3-F1
#
_entry.id   AF-A0A972KTI3-F1
#
_cell.length_a   1.000
_cell.length_b   1.000
_cell.length_c   1.000
_cell.angle_alpha   90.00
_cell.angle_beta   90.00
_cell.angle_gamma   90.00
#
_symmetry.space_group_name_H-M   'P 1'
#
loop_
_entity.id
_entity.type
_entity.pdbx_description
1 polymer ?
#
loop_
_entity_poly.entity_id
_entity_poly.type
_entity_poly.pdbx_seq_one_letter_code
_entity_poly.pdbx_strand_id
1 'polypeptide(L)'
;MTRTIDTYLYQGTYFMIDATRPMFDAQKSVFPTKTVGTIVTIDARNTDMKSLYVMNSANNTWTDKSAVSAHYNAVTTYEYFRTTFNRNSIDNKGMAIQSVVHVTSNNQPMNNAFWNGQFMAYGDGKTWKPLAGGLDIGAHEMTHGVTGFTAGLEYVFQSGALNESISDIFGAMVDRDDWQMGEGIVPVSSFPSGALRDMADPHNGVTDKNHPAWQPSHMNEFMKLDINYDNGGVHINSGIPNHCAYLLAQAIGRDKTERIVYCA
;
A
#
# COMPACT_ATOMS: atom_id res chain seq x y z
N MET A 1 -4.66 13.62 12.29
CA MET A 1 -5.93 13.21 12.90
C MET A 1 -5.63 12.21 14.02
N THR A 2 -6.35 12.25 15.14
CA THR A 2 -6.26 11.19 16.16
C THR A 2 -7.08 9.99 15.70
N ARG A 3 -6.53 8.77 15.81
CA ARG A 3 -7.20 7.52 15.44
C ARG A 3 -7.26 6.59 16.64
N THR A 4 -8.32 5.78 16.70
CA THR A 4 -8.40 4.63 17.63
C THR A 4 -7.97 3.39 16.87
N ILE A 5 -7.14 2.56 17.49
CA ILE A 5 -6.65 1.30 16.93
C ILE A 5 -6.83 0.17 17.95
N ASP A 6 -7.09 -1.03 17.47
CA ASP A 6 -7.12 -2.23 18.30
C ASP A 6 -5.68 -2.65 18.64
N THR A 7 -5.43 -3.01 19.90
CA THR A 7 -4.11 -3.43 20.39
C THR A 7 -4.24 -4.63 21.32
N TYR A 8 -3.13 -5.32 21.60
CA TYR A 8 -3.11 -6.53 22.42
C TYR A 8 -2.32 -6.31 23.72
N LEU A 9 -2.96 -6.50 24.87
CA LEU A 9 -2.30 -6.46 26.18
C LEU A 9 -1.70 -7.83 26.52
N TYR A 10 -0.38 -7.89 26.68
CA TYR A 10 0.34 -9.11 27.08
C TYR A 10 1.33 -8.79 28.19
N GLN A 11 1.22 -9.49 29.32
CA GLN A 11 2.10 -9.34 30.49
C GLN A 11 2.30 -7.88 30.94
N GLY A 12 1.22 -7.09 30.95
CA GLY A 12 1.24 -5.68 31.38
C GLY A 12 1.78 -4.69 30.35
N THR A 13 2.08 -5.14 29.12
CA THR A 13 2.53 -4.29 28.01
C THR A 13 1.53 -4.38 26.85
N TYR A 14 1.14 -3.25 26.28
CA TYR A 14 0.33 -3.21 25.06
C TYR A 14 1.23 -3.33 23.85
N PHE A 15 0.85 -4.18 22.90
CA PHE A 15 1.51 -4.34 21.61
C PHE A 15 0.57 -3.89 20.50
N MET A 16 1.11 -3.27 19.45
CA MET A 16 0.34 -2.87 18.26
C MET A 16 0.03 -4.08 17.38
N ILE A 17 -0.72 -5.01 17.96
CA ILE A 17 -1.21 -6.25 17.40
C ILE A 17 -2.73 -6.22 17.54
N ASP A 18 -3.42 -6.36 16.42
CA ASP A 18 -4.85 -6.55 16.36
C ASP A 18 -5.14 -8.05 16.13
N ALA A 19 -5.78 -8.65 17.13
CA ALA A 19 -6.20 -10.05 17.17
C ALA A 19 -7.73 -10.18 17.19
N THR A 20 -8.46 -9.14 16.78
CA THR A 20 -9.93 -9.10 16.82
C THR A 20 -10.58 -9.62 15.53
N ARG A 21 -9.79 -9.86 14.49
CA ARG A 21 -10.26 -10.27 13.16
C ARG A 21 -10.52 -11.79 13.10
N PRO A 22 -11.46 -12.26 12.25
CA PRO A 22 -11.80 -13.69 12.15
C PRO A 22 -10.64 -14.63 11.78
N MET A 23 -9.57 -14.10 11.18
CA MET A 23 -8.37 -14.88 10.86
C MET A 23 -7.55 -15.31 12.09
N PHE A 24 -7.74 -14.67 13.25
CA PHE A 24 -6.90 -14.89 14.43
C PHE A 24 -6.95 -16.33 14.95
N ASP A 25 -5.77 -16.92 15.13
CA ASP A 25 -5.58 -18.26 15.72
C ASP A 25 -4.79 -18.15 17.02
N ALA A 26 -5.51 -18.15 18.14
CA ALA A 26 -4.91 -18.09 19.47
C ALA A 26 -4.06 -19.32 19.81
N GLN A 27 -4.40 -20.50 19.29
CA GLN A 27 -3.70 -21.75 19.62
C GLN A 27 -2.32 -21.83 18.95
N LYS A 28 -2.20 -21.24 17.75
CA LYS A 28 -0.92 -21.19 17.02
C LYS A 28 -0.07 -19.95 17.33
N SER A 29 -0.62 -18.99 18.06
CA SER A 29 0.06 -17.74 18.42
C SER A 29 0.90 -17.88 19.70
N VAL A 30 2.09 -17.30 19.68
CA VAL A 30 3.00 -17.12 20.81
C VAL A 30 3.32 -15.63 20.92
N PHE A 31 2.63 -14.93 21.82
CA PHE A 31 2.76 -13.48 21.95
C PHE A 31 4.06 -13.07 22.68
N PRO A 32 4.64 -11.91 22.32
CA PRO A 32 4.27 -11.03 21.20
C PRO A 32 4.99 -11.38 19.88
N THR A 33 5.87 -12.38 19.86
CA THR A 33 6.90 -12.55 18.82
C THR A 33 6.46 -13.37 17.61
N LYS A 34 5.43 -14.21 17.73
CA LYS A 34 4.91 -15.01 16.64
C LYS A 34 3.39 -15.05 16.73
N THR A 35 2.71 -14.27 15.89
CA THR A 35 1.25 -14.23 15.86
C THR A 35 0.71 -14.79 14.56
N VAL A 36 -0.47 -15.42 14.61
CA VAL A 36 -1.11 -16.08 13.47
C VAL A 36 -2.48 -15.46 13.25
N GLY A 37 -2.73 -14.98 12.03
CA GLY A 37 -3.98 -14.32 11.68
C GLY A 37 -4.22 -13.00 12.41
N THR A 38 -3.17 -12.21 12.58
CA THR A 38 -3.22 -10.89 13.22
C THR A 38 -2.85 -9.81 12.23
N ILE A 39 -3.13 -8.56 12.60
CA ILE A 39 -2.55 -7.38 11.95
C ILE A 39 -1.54 -6.79 12.94
N VAL A 40 -0.27 -6.67 12.54
CA VAL A 40 0.80 -6.25 13.44
C VAL A 40 1.65 -5.15 12.83
N THR A 41 1.98 -4.15 13.64
CA THR A 41 2.91 -3.09 13.27
C THR A 41 4.25 -3.25 13.98
N ILE A 42 5.30 -3.12 13.20
CA ILE A 42 6.68 -3.41 13.55
C ILE A 42 7.53 -2.18 13.24
N ASP A 43 8.53 -1.93 14.07
CA ASP A 43 9.45 -0.81 13.97
C ASP A 43 10.84 -1.29 13.57
N ALA A 44 11.36 -0.74 12.46
CA ALA A 44 12.72 -0.96 12.00
C ALA A 44 13.74 0.01 12.64
N ARG A 45 13.29 0.96 13.45
CA ARG A 45 14.08 1.93 14.22
C ARG A 45 15.05 2.75 13.37
N ASN A 46 14.59 3.20 12.20
CA ASN A 46 15.41 3.94 11.23
C ASN A 46 16.59 3.13 10.68
N THR A 47 16.43 1.81 10.53
CA THR A 47 17.47 0.92 9.99
C THR A 47 17.03 0.22 8.70
N ASP A 48 18.00 -0.36 7.99
CA ASP A 48 17.80 -1.24 6.84
C ASP A 48 17.22 -2.61 7.27
N MET A 49 16.26 -2.60 8.19
CA MET A 49 15.53 -3.77 8.72
C MET A 49 16.42 -4.90 9.26
N LYS A 50 17.62 -4.58 9.78
CA LYS A 50 18.53 -5.57 10.37
C LYS A 50 17.97 -6.18 11.66
N SER A 51 17.11 -5.44 12.34
CA SER A 51 16.38 -5.91 13.51
C SER A 51 15.01 -5.24 13.53
N LEU A 52 14.00 -6.01 13.92
CA LEU A 52 12.59 -5.64 13.87
C LEU A 52 11.98 -5.81 15.25
N TYR A 53 11.17 -4.84 15.66
CA TYR A 53 10.58 -4.79 16.99
C TYR A 53 9.08 -4.56 16.88
N VAL A 54 8.27 -5.44 17.48
CA VAL A 54 6.83 -5.17 17.57
C VAL A 54 6.62 -3.89 18.40
N MET A 55 5.85 -2.95 17.85
CA MET A 55 5.50 -1.70 18.53
C MET A 55 4.83 -2.00 19.86
N ASN A 56 5.29 -1.36 20.93
CA ASN A 56 4.76 -1.57 22.29
C ASN A 56 4.60 -0.27 23.08
N SER A 57 3.72 -0.28 24.07
CA SER A 57 3.39 0.85 24.94
C SER A 57 2.97 0.35 26.33
N ALA A 58 3.39 1.05 27.38
CA ALA A 58 3.02 0.70 28.76
C ALA A 58 1.60 1.16 29.15
N ASN A 59 1.06 2.16 28.45
CA ASN A 59 -0.19 2.84 28.81
C ASN A 59 -1.21 2.90 27.65
N ASN A 60 -0.96 2.15 26.58
CA ASN A 60 -1.76 2.12 25.35
C ASN A 60 -1.94 3.50 24.67
N THR A 61 -1.02 4.43 24.90
CA THR A 61 -0.94 5.70 24.16
C THR A 61 0.13 5.58 23.09
N TRP A 62 -0.20 6.01 21.87
CA TRP A 62 0.63 5.86 20.68
C TRP A 62 0.86 7.23 20.03
N THR A 63 2.08 7.76 20.13
CA THR A 63 2.45 9.07 19.56
C THR A 63 3.14 8.96 18.20
N ASP A 64 3.57 7.76 17.82
CA ASP A 64 4.17 7.51 16.52
C ASP A 64 3.10 7.51 15.42
N LYS A 65 3.10 8.58 14.62
CA LYS A 65 2.11 8.77 13.56
C LYS A 65 2.29 7.79 12.41
N SER A 66 3.52 7.41 12.08
CA SER A 66 3.80 6.44 11.01
C SER A 66 3.27 5.07 11.43
N ALA A 67 3.55 4.62 12.65
CA ALA A 67 3.07 3.35 13.16
C ALA A 67 1.54 3.29 13.26
N VAL A 68 0.90 4.33 13.83
CA VAL A 68 -0.56 4.39 13.94
C VAL A 68 -1.23 4.37 12.56
N SER A 69 -0.68 5.10 11.59
CA SER A 69 -1.23 5.15 10.23
C SER A 69 -1.04 3.82 9.52
N ALA A 70 0.15 3.22 9.56
CA ALA A 70 0.40 1.90 8.95
C ALA A 70 -0.49 0.80 9.53
N HIS A 71 -0.77 0.85 10.84
CA HIS A 71 -1.70 -0.08 11.48
C HIS A 71 -3.13 0.12 11.00
N TYR A 72 -3.59 1.38 10.99
CA TYR A 72 -4.92 1.73 10.54
C TYR A 72 -5.15 1.37 9.07
N ASN A 73 -4.17 1.61 8.20
CA ASN A 73 -4.28 1.33 6.77
C ASN A 73 -4.40 -0.17 6.53
N ALA A 74 -3.60 -0.99 7.22
CA ALA A 74 -3.69 -2.45 7.15
C ALA A 74 -5.05 -2.98 7.62
N VAL A 75 -5.58 -2.46 8.74
CA VAL A 75 -6.92 -2.79 9.24
C VAL A 75 -8.01 -2.42 8.23
N THR A 76 -7.97 -1.20 7.72
CA THR A 76 -8.98 -0.68 6.79
C THR A 76 -8.98 -1.47 5.49
N THR A 77 -7.80 -1.77 4.95
CA THR A 77 -7.64 -2.56 3.73
C THR A 77 -8.09 -4.01 3.92
N TYR A 78 -7.74 -4.63 5.05
CA TYR A 78 -8.24 -5.96 5.40
C TYR A 78 -9.76 -6.01 5.42
N GLU A 79 -10.40 -5.04 6.09
CA GLU A 79 -11.86 -4.99 6.18
C GLU A 79 -12.51 -4.74 4.82
N TYR A 80 -11.92 -3.89 3.97
CA TYR A 80 -12.40 -3.73 2.59
C TYR A 80 -12.38 -5.06 1.83
N PHE A 81 -11.25 -5.77 1.78
CA PHE A 81 -11.18 -7.05 1.06
C PHE A 81 -12.10 -8.13 1.65
N ARG A 82 -12.22 -8.17 2.99
CA ARG A 82 -13.07 -9.12 3.69
C ARG A 82 -14.55 -8.86 3.46
N THR A 83 -15.00 -7.62 3.59
CA THR A 83 -16.42 -7.26 3.50
C THR A 83 -16.89 -7.16 2.05
N THR A 84 -16.06 -6.65 1.15
CA THR A 84 -16.39 -6.55 -0.26
C THR A 84 -16.27 -7.91 -0.93
N PHE A 85 -15.15 -8.61 -0.84
CA PHE A 85 -14.88 -9.81 -1.65
C PHE A 85 -14.94 -11.13 -0.89
N ASN A 86 -15.29 -11.12 0.40
CA ASN A 86 -15.20 -12.29 1.27
C ASN A 86 -13.80 -12.92 1.27
N ARG A 87 -12.76 -12.09 1.05
CA ARG A 87 -11.37 -12.53 1.02
C ARG A 87 -10.80 -12.55 2.44
N ASN A 88 -10.26 -13.68 2.86
CA ASN A 88 -9.64 -13.80 4.18
C ASN A 88 -8.14 -13.44 4.13
N SER A 89 -7.81 -12.16 4.29
CA SER A 89 -6.43 -11.62 4.27
C SER A 89 -5.73 -11.70 2.89
N ILE A 90 -4.43 -11.40 2.87
CA ILE A 90 -3.57 -11.30 1.69
C ILE A 90 -3.55 -12.60 0.87
N ASP A 91 -3.54 -13.78 1.50
CA ASP A 91 -3.44 -15.09 0.84
C ASP A 91 -4.79 -15.84 0.71
N ASN A 92 -5.88 -15.19 1.12
CA ASN A 92 -7.21 -15.78 1.26
C ASN A 92 -7.30 -16.96 2.26
N LYS A 93 -6.31 -17.10 3.16
CA LYS A 93 -6.24 -18.17 4.18
C LYS A 93 -5.91 -17.64 5.58
N GLY A 94 -6.01 -16.32 5.78
CA GLY A 94 -5.75 -15.70 7.08
C GLY A 94 -4.27 -15.47 7.37
N MET A 95 -3.44 -15.24 6.36
CA MET A 95 -2.07 -14.76 6.54
C MET A 95 -2.04 -13.55 7.49
N ALA A 96 -1.11 -13.56 8.45
CA ALA A 96 -0.89 -12.39 9.31
C ALA A 96 -0.36 -11.22 8.46
N ILE A 97 -0.92 -10.03 8.67
CA ILE A 97 -0.56 -8.81 7.95
C ILE A 97 0.46 -8.06 8.78
N GLN A 98 1.63 -7.79 8.19
CA GLN A 98 2.73 -7.13 8.87
C GLN A 98 3.07 -5.81 8.18
N SER A 99 3.04 -4.73 8.94
CA SER A 99 3.49 -3.40 8.52
C SER A 99 4.78 -3.03 9.24
N VAL A 100 5.86 -2.75 8.51
CA VAL A 100 7.15 -2.34 9.04
C VAL A 100 7.37 -0.85 8.77
N VAL A 101 7.47 -0.04 9.81
CA VAL A 101 7.68 1.42 9.71
C VAL A 101 9.12 1.82 10.06
N HIS A 102 9.48 3.07 9.76
CA HIS A 102 10.82 3.63 9.97
C HIS A 102 11.92 2.86 9.22
N VAL A 103 11.60 2.42 8.00
CA VAL A 103 12.54 1.70 7.15
C VAL A 103 13.47 2.70 6.46
N THR A 104 14.76 2.44 6.52
CA THR A 104 15.78 3.18 5.75
C THR A 104 16.30 2.33 4.60
N SER A 105 16.96 3.00 3.65
CA SER A 105 17.68 2.35 2.55
C SER A 105 19.12 2.86 2.56
N ASN A 106 20.08 1.96 2.66
CA ASN A 106 21.49 2.27 2.88
C ASN A 106 21.71 3.22 4.07
N ASN A 107 20.95 3.03 5.15
CA ASN A 107 20.92 3.86 6.35
C ASN A 107 20.57 5.33 6.08
N GLN A 108 19.80 5.60 5.03
CA GLN A 108 19.26 6.92 4.70
C GLN A 108 17.73 6.90 4.66
N PRO A 109 17.05 8.03 4.96
CA PRO A 109 15.60 8.11 4.85
C PRO A 109 15.12 7.71 3.45
N MET A 110 14.11 6.86 3.40
CA MET A 110 13.61 6.24 2.17
C MET A 110 12.35 6.95 1.67
N ASN A 111 12.39 7.49 0.45
CA ASN A 111 11.20 7.97 -0.28
C ASN A 111 10.52 6.79 -1.00
N ASN A 112 10.16 5.74 -0.25
CA ASN A 112 9.49 4.59 -0.83
C ASN A 112 8.67 3.81 0.21
N ALA A 113 7.72 3.04 -0.28
CA ALA A 113 7.05 1.95 0.41
C ALA A 113 7.09 0.73 -0.52
N PHE A 114 7.01 -0.48 0.04
CA PHE A 114 7.00 -1.68 -0.78
C PHE A 114 6.41 -2.88 -0.04
N TRP A 115 5.81 -3.78 -0.81
CA TRP A 115 5.59 -5.18 -0.44
C TRP A 115 6.77 -6.05 -0.90
N ASN A 116 7.35 -6.85 0.01
CA ASN A 116 8.49 -7.71 -0.33
C ASN A 116 8.16 -9.21 -0.50
N GLY A 117 6.86 -9.56 -0.55
CA GLY A 117 6.40 -10.95 -0.51
C GLY A 117 6.04 -11.47 0.88
N GLN A 118 6.35 -10.73 1.95
CA GLN A 118 6.05 -11.14 3.33
C GLN A 118 5.40 -10.04 4.16
N PHE A 119 5.83 -8.78 4.00
CA PHE A 119 5.34 -7.64 4.76
C PHE A 119 5.38 -6.37 3.90
N MET A 120 4.61 -5.37 4.33
CA MET A 120 4.68 -4.02 3.77
C MET A 120 5.71 -3.22 4.56
N ALA A 121 6.55 -2.46 3.88
CA ALA A 121 7.61 -1.65 4.47
C ALA A 121 7.39 -0.19 4.09
N TYR A 122 7.55 0.72 5.04
CA TYR A 122 7.29 2.15 4.85
C TYR A 122 8.50 2.98 5.28
N GLY A 123 8.98 3.82 4.37
CA GLY A 123 9.96 4.85 4.68
C GLY A 123 9.30 6.11 5.25
N ASP A 124 10.07 6.87 6.04
CA ASP A 124 9.61 8.16 6.58
C ASP A 124 9.77 9.33 5.59
N GLY A 125 10.34 9.06 4.41
CA GLY A 125 10.65 10.09 3.42
C GLY A 125 11.86 10.95 3.81
N LYS A 126 12.51 11.50 2.79
CA LYS A 126 13.52 12.57 2.89
C LYS A 126 12.94 13.89 2.40
N THR A 127 12.39 13.85 1.19
CA THR A 127 11.73 14.98 0.53
C THR A 127 10.21 14.80 0.50
N TRP A 128 9.74 13.58 0.75
CA TRP A 128 8.34 13.26 0.91
C TRP A 128 8.00 13.19 2.40
N LYS A 129 6.72 13.24 2.73
CA LYS A 129 6.24 12.92 4.09
C LYS A 129 6.31 11.39 4.32
N PRO A 130 6.15 10.92 5.56
CA PRO A 130 6.12 9.48 5.84
C PRO A 130 5.05 8.76 5.02
N LEU A 131 5.45 7.73 4.28
CA LEU A 131 4.58 7.09 3.28
C LEU A 131 3.44 6.28 3.92
N ALA A 132 3.65 5.79 5.15
CA ALA A 132 2.58 5.19 5.96
C ALA A 132 1.38 6.14 6.20
N GLY A 133 1.54 7.44 5.95
CA GLY A 133 0.48 8.43 6.10
C GLY A 133 -0.64 8.36 5.06
N GLY A 134 -0.39 7.78 3.87
CA GLY A 134 -1.40 7.61 2.81
C GLY A 134 -2.15 6.30 2.97
N LEU A 135 -3.48 6.34 3.06
CA LEU A 135 -4.30 5.15 3.20
C LEU A 135 -4.26 4.32 1.91
N ASP A 136 -4.41 5.00 0.78
CA ASP A 136 -4.23 4.52 -0.57
C ASP A 136 -2.85 3.85 -0.79
N ILE A 137 -1.75 4.39 -0.24
CA ILE A 137 -0.40 3.78 -0.28
C ILE A 137 -0.41 2.46 0.49
N GLY A 138 -0.93 2.45 1.73
CA GLY A 138 -1.01 1.20 2.50
C GLY A 138 -1.87 0.13 1.83
N ALA A 139 -2.96 0.55 1.18
CA ALA A 139 -3.83 -0.34 0.40
C ALA A 139 -3.15 -0.85 -0.87
N HIS A 140 -2.39 0.01 -1.57
CA HIS A 140 -1.57 -0.34 -2.72
C HIS A 140 -0.54 -1.43 -2.36
N GLU A 141 0.23 -1.23 -1.28
CA GLU A 141 1.23 -2.23 -0.85
C GLU A 141 0.60 -3.57 -0.45
N MET A 142 -0.53 -3.54 0.27
CA MET A 142 -1.23 -4.77 0.63
C MET A 142 -1.81 -5.48 -0.60
N THR A 143 -2.21 -4.73 -1.62
CA THR A 143 -2.75 -5.27 -2.89
C THR A 143 -1.68 -5.96 -3.72
N HIS A 144 -0.42 -5.52 -3.71
CA HIS A 144 0.68 -6.32 -4.29
C HIS A 144 0.73 -7.74 -3.72
N GLY A 145 0.52 -7.87 -2.41
CA GLY A 145 0.38 -9.18 -1.77
C GLY A 145 -0.79 -9.98 -2.33
N VAL A 146 -1.97 -9.37 -2.47
CA VAL A 146 -3.14 -10.02 -3.07
C VAL A 146 -2.84 -10.51 -4.49
N THR A 147 -2.22 -9.68 -5.33
CA THR A 147 -1.78 -10.03 -6.69
C THR A 147 -0.79 -11.19 -6.67
N GLY A 148 0.18 -11.18 -5.75
CA GLY A 148 1.18 -12.25 -5.60
C GLY A 148 0.58 -13.62 -5.23
N PHE A 149 -0.51 -13.65 -4.47
CA PHE A 149 -1.23 -14.88 -4.11
C PHE A 149 -2.37 -15.25 -5.08
N THR A 150 -2.54 -14.52 -6.19
CA THR A 150 -3.57 -14.76 -7.19
C THR A 150 -2.96 -14.85 -8.59
N ALA A 151 -3.00 -13.77 -9.37
CA ALA A 151 -2.53 -13.74 -10.75
C ALA A 151 -1.01 -13.91 -10.87
N GLY A 152 -0.24 -13.53 -9.84
CA GLY A 152 1.22 -13.68 -9.83
C GLY A 152 1.91 -12.92 -10.97
N LEU A 153 1.39 -11.74 -11.33
CA LEU A 153 1.89 -10.94 -12.45
C LEU A 153 3.38 -10.61 -12.27
N GLU A 154 4.19 -11.04 -13.24
CA GLU A 154 5.62 -10.74 -13.26
C GLU A 154 5.84 -9.23 -13.25
N TYR A 155 6.71 -8.77 -12.35
CA TYR A 155 6.92 -7.34 -12.08
C TYR A 155 7.89 -6.71 -13.08
N VAL A 156 7.59 -6.85 -14.37
CA VAL A 156 8.35 -6.32 -15.51
C VAL A 156 7.41 -5.91 -16.65
N PHE A 157 7.79 -4.89 -17.43
CA PHE A 157 7.08 -4.44 -18.63
C PHE A 157 5.56 -4.29 -18.41
N GLN A 158 4.73 -4.83 -19.31
CA GLN A 158 3.27 -4.70 -19.25
C GLN A 158 2.63 -5.49 -18.09
N SER A 159 3.16 -6.67 -17.74
CA SER A 159 2.63 -7.43 -16.60
C SER A 159 2.90 -6.69 -15.29
N GLY A 160 4.06 -6.03 -15.17
CA GLY A 160 4.38 -5.18 -14.04
C GLY A 160 3.53 -3.92 -14.01
N ALA A 161 3.29 -3.28 -15.16
CA ALA A 161 2.37 -2.14 -15.24
C ALA A 161 0.93 -2.49 -14.86
N LEU A 162 0.47 -3.71 -15.16
CA LEU A 162 -0.81 -4.22 -14.67
C LEU A 162 -0.77 -4.50 -13.16
N ASN A 163 0.34 -5.04 -12.64
CA ASN A 163 0.53 -5.26 -11.20
C ASN A 163 0.41 -3.94 -10.42
N GLU A 164 1.14 -2.90 -10.86
CA GLU A 164 1.04 -1.53 -10.35
C GLU A 164 -0.37 -0.97 -10.43
N SER A 165 -1.01 -1.10 -11.59
CA SER A 165 -2.34 -0.54 -11.80
C SER A 165 -3.41 -1.21 -10.95
N ILE A 166 -3.34 -2.54 -10.76
CA ILE A 166 -4.26 -3.24 -9.86
C ILE A 166 -4.09 -2.73 -8.41
N SER A 167 -2.85 -2.50 -7.98
CA SER A 167 -2.56 -1.90 -6.67
C SER A 167 -3.10 -0.47 -6.54
N ASP A 168 -2.95 0.38 -7.56
CA ASP A 168 -3.56 1.73 -7.58
C ASP A 168 -5.09 1.68 -7.58
N ILE A 169 -5.70 0.81 -8.39
CA ILE A 169 -7.16 0.65 -8.45
C ILE A 169 -7.70 0.30 -7.07
N PHE A 170 -7.14 -0.73 -6.41
CA PHE A 170 -7.63 -1.08 -5.07
C PHE A 170 -7.23 -0.08 -4.00
N GLY A 171 -6.11 0.65 -4.17
CA GLY A 171 -5.78 1.84 -3.39
C GLY A 171 -6.92 2.86 -3.40
N ALA A 172 -7.33 3.29 -4.60
CA ALA A 172 -8.43 4.24 -4.78
C ALA A 172 -9.83 3.67 -4.45
N MET A 173 -9.99 2.34 -4.36
CA MET A 173 -11.25 1.74 -3.88
C MET A 173 -11.32 1.61 -2.36
N VAL A 174 -10.17 1.60 -1.67
CA VAL A 174 -10.08 1.67 -0.20
C VAL A 174 -10.14 3.12 0.26
N ASP A 175 -9.35 4.00 -0.38
CA ASP A 175 -9.38 5.44 -0.17
C ASP A 175 -10.23 6.11 -1.24
N ARG A 176 -11.54 6.20 -0.98
CA ARG A 176 -12.53 6.52 -2.01
C ARG A 176 -12.73 8.02 -2.28
N ASP A 177 -11.98 8.88 -1.62
CA ASP A 177 -12.23 10.33 -1.64
C ASP A 177 -11.92 10.94 -3.03
N ASP A 178 -10.94 10.39 -3.75
CA ASP A 178 -10.59 10.80 -5.10
C ASP A 178 -9.99 9.64 -5.93
N TRP A 179 -9.28 9.96 -7.02
CA TRP A 179 -8.63 9.03 -7.94
C TRP A 179 -7.11 9.31 -8.02
N GLN A 180 -6.59 10.03 -7.03
CA GLN A 180 -5.18 10.34 -6.89
C GLN A 180 -4.52 9.29 -6.00
N MET A 181 -3.21 9.12 -6.18
CA MET A 181 -2.40 8.22 -5.36
C MET A 181 -1.28 9.01 -4.71
N GLY A 182 -1.10 8.87 -3.41
CA GLY A 182 -0.06 9.50 -2.59
C GLY A 182 -0.25 11.01 -2.45
N GLU A 183 -1.48 11.49 -2.56
CA GLU A 183 -1.82 12.89 -2.37
C GLU A 183 -1.45 13.38 -0.97
N GLY A 184 -0.85 14.56 -0.91
CA GLY A 184 -0.38 15.13 0.35
C GLY A 184 0.87 14.47 0.95
N ILE A 185 1.40 13.38 0.37
CA ILE A 185 2.70 12.79 0.73
C ILE A 185 3.84 13.48 -0.01
N VAL A 186 3.63 13.79 -1.29
CA VAL A 186 4.65 14.37 -2.16
C VAL A 186 4.63 15.89 -2.18
N PRO A 187 5.79 16.53 -2.47
CA PRO A 187 5.85 17.97 -2.64
C PRO A 187 5.32 18.39 -4.02
N VAL A 188 4.44 19.38 -4.04
CA VAL A 188 3.85 19.97 -5.28
C VAL A 188 4.90 20.52 -6.26
N SER A 189 6.11 20.85 -5.78
CA SER A 189 7.23 21.30 -6.61
C SER A 189 7.75 20.20 -7.55
N SER A 190 7.52 18.93 -7.23
CA SER A 190 7.94 17.77 -8.02
C SER A 190 6.76 17.02 -8.61
N PHE A 191 5.56 17.19 -8.06
CA PHE A 191 4.33 16.54 -8.48
C PHE A 191 3.22 17.58 -8.57
N PRO A 192 3.03 18.23 -9.73
CA PRO A 192 2.17 19.42 -9.85
C PRO A 192 0.69 19.20 -9.51
N SER A 193 0.17 17.98 -9.67
CA SER A 193 -1.18 17.61 -9.20
C SER A 193 -1.33 17.58 -7.68
N GLY A 194 -0.21 17.46 -6.94
CA GLY A 194 -0.19 17.17 -5.50
C GLY A 194 -0.14 15.69 -5.12
N ALA A 195 -0.09 14.79 -6.12
CA ALA A 195 -0.12 13.34 -5.96
C ALA A 195 0.99 12.64 -6.75
N LEU A 196 1.40 11.44 -6.30
CA LEU A 196 2.37 10.61 -7.04
C LEU A 196 1.85 10.27 -8.44
N ARG A 197 0.57 9.92 -8.52
CA ARG A 197 -0.14 9.57 -9.74
C ARG A 197 -1.59 10.08 -9.66
N ASP A 198 -2.19 10.31 -10.81
CA ASP A 198 -3.60 10.68 -10.92
C ASP A 198 -4.24 9.78 -11.97
N MET A 199 -5.15 8.90 -11.53
CA MET A 199 -5.79 7.93 -12.43
C MET A 199 -6.80 8.61 -13.38
N ALA A 200 -7.33 9.77 -13.01
CA ALA A 200 -8.23 10.55 -13.84
C ALA A 200 -7.46 11.36 -14.91
N ASP A 201 -6.28 11.86 -14.56
CA ASP A 201 -5.33 12.52 -15.48
C ASP A 201 -3.89 11.97 -15.30
N PRO A 202 -3.52 10.86 -15.98
CA PRO A 202 -2.19 10.25 -15.82
C PRO A 202 -1.02 11.17 -16.19
N HIS A 203 -1.25 12.20 -17.01
CA HIS A 203 -0.22 13.21 -17.29
C HIS A 203 0.14 14.03 -16.05
N ASN A 204 -0.64 13.93 -14.97
CA ASN A 204 -0.36 14.40 -13.62
C ASN A 204 -0.05 15.91 -13.55
N GLY A 205 -0.76 16.69 -14.36
CA GLY A 205 -0.60 18.14 -14.46
C GLY A 205 0.66 18.61 -15.20
N VAL A 206 1.36 17.72 -15.91
CA VAL A 206 2.54 18.06 -16.72
C VAL A 206 2.37 17.71 -18.19
N THR A 207 3.00 18.49 -19.07
CA THR A 207 2.96 18.27 -20.53
C THR A 207 4.23 17.63 -21.10
N ASP A 208 5.35 17.72 -20.39
CA ASP A 208 6.60 17.08 -20.78
C ASP A 208 6.60 15.61 -20.37
N LYS A 209 6.57 14.71 -21.36
CA LYS A 209 6.61 13.26 -21.17
C LYS A 209 7.87 12.73 -20.47
N ASN A 210 8.93 13.55 -20.39
CA ASN A 210 10.16 13.17 -19.66
C ASN A 210 10.13 13.61 -18.20
N HIS A 211 9.09 14.33 -17.78
CA HIS A 211 8.92 14.73 -16.40
C HIS A 211 8.60 13.48 -15.54
N PRO A 212 9.25 13.28 -14.37
CA PRO A 212 9.07 12.06 -13.57
C PRO A 212 7.64 11.78 -13.09
N ALA A 213 6.81 12.81 -13.03
CA ALA A 213 5.40 12.69 -12.64
C ALA A 213 4.46 12.32 -13.80
N TRP A 214 4.91 12.42 -15.06
CA TRP A 214 4.08 12.16 -16.23
C TRP A 214 3.91 10.65 -16.45
N GLN A 215 2.69 10.19 -16.70
CA GLN A 215 2.39 8.82 -17.13
C GLN A 215 1.52 8.80 -18.39
N PRO A 216 1.70 7.84 -19.30
CA PRO A 216 0.80 7.68 -20.45
C PRO A 216 -0.63 7.36 -20.01
N SER A 217 -1.61 7.93 -20.70
CA SER A 217 -3.05 7.68 -20.49
C SER A 217 -3.65 6.73 -21.54
N HIS A 218 -2.93 6.52 -22.66
CA HIS A 218 -3.39 5.72 -23.79
C HIS A 218 -2.24 4.90 -24.42
N MET A 219 -2.55 3.77 -25.08
CA MET A 219 -1.54 2.86 -25.63
C MET A 219 -0.66 3.45 -26.74
N ASN A 220 -1.09 4.51 -27.42
CA ASN A 220 -0.23 5.23 -28.38
C ASN A 220 0.84 6.10 -27.68
N GLU A 221 0.70 6.33 -26.38
CA GLU A 221 1.67 7.01 -25.52
C GLU A 221 2.60 6.02 -24.80
N PHE A 222 2.39 4.70 -24.97
CA PHE A 222 3.15 3.65 -24.30
C PHE A 222 4.66 3.85 -24.43
N MET A 223 5.37 3.84 -23.29
CA MET A 223 6.80 4.06 -23.23
C MET A 223 7.54 2.73 -23.29
N LYS A 224 8.25 2.50 -24.40
CA LYS A 224 9.17 1.36 -24.55
C LYS A 224 10.47 1.66 -23.80
N LEU A 225 10.59 1.11 -22.60
CA LEU A 225 11.71 1.34 -21.70
C LEU A 225 12.54 0.06 -21.52
N ASP A 226 13.83 0.23 -21.26
CA ASP A 226 14.73 -0.88 -20.96
C ASP A 226 14.35 -1.52 -19.62
N ILE A 227 14.58 -2.83 -19.46
CA ILE A 227 14.27 -3.55 -18.23
C ILE A 227 14.98 -2.96 -17.00
N ASN A 228 16.15 -2.34 -17.18
CA ASN A 228 16.91 -1.72 -16.08
C ASN A 228 16.36 -0.35 -15.67
N TYR A 229 15.39 0.18 -16.41
CA TYR A 229 14.71 1.42 -16.08
C TYR A 229 13.30 1.11 -15.60
N ASP A 230 13.08 1.20 -14.29
CA ASP A 230 11.77 0.96 -13.68
C ASP A 230 11.15 -0.39 -14.09
N ASN A 231 11.98 -1.44 -14.13
CA ASN A 231 11.59 -2.78 -14.57
C ASN A 231 10.93 -2.81 -15.97
N GLY A 232 11.31 -1.90 -16.87
CA GLY A 232 10.65 -1.72 -18.17
C GLY A 232 9.46 -0.76 -18.12
N GLY A 233 9.46 0.19 -17.17
CA GLY A 233 8.45 1.24 -17.02
C GLY A 233 7.15 0.77 -16.37
N VAL A 234 7.22 -0.03 -15.31
CA VAL A 234 6.02 -0.57 -14.64
C VAL A 234 5.21 0.53 -13.96
N HIS A 235 5.86 1.45 -13.23
CA HIS A 235 5.20 2.58 -12.58
C HIS A 235 4.81 3.65 -13.60
N ILE A 236 5.50 3.74 -14.73
CA ILE A 236 5.17 4.72 -15.77
C ILE A 236 3.95 4.24 -16.56
N ASN A 237 4.02 3.06 -17.16
CA ASN A 237 2.99 2.57 -18.07
C ASN A 237 1.69 2.13 -17.34
N SER A 238 1.66 2.09 -16.02
CA SER A 238 0.45 1.83 -15.23
C SER A 238 -0.63 2.92 -15.40
N GLY A 239 -0.25 4.12 -15.84
CA GLY A 239 -1.20 5.19 -16.17
C GLY A 239 -2.27 4.79 -17.19
N ILE A 240 -1.94 3.89 -18.12
CA ILE A 240 -2.86 3.43 -19.18
C ILE A 240 -4.00 2.58 -18.58
N PRO A 241 -3.74 1.46 -17.88
CA PRO A 241 -4.79 0.70 -17.21
C PRO A 241 -5.44 1.47 -16.05
N ASN A 242 -4.74 2.39 -15.37
CA ASN A 242 -5.33 3.27 -14.36
C ASN A 242 -6.44 4.14 -14.96
N HIS A 243 -6.15 4.80 -16.08
CA HIS A 243 -7.13 5.63 -16.77
C HIS A 243 -8.30 4.81 -17.32
N CYS A 244 -8.02 3.61 -17.82
CA CYS A 244 -9.06 2.66 -18.22
C CYS A 244 -10.01 2.33 -17.06
N ALA A 245 -9.49 2.02 -15.88
CA ALA A 245 -10.28 1.72 -14.70
C ALA A 245 -11.08 2.92 -14.18
N TYR A 246 -10.49 4.12 -14.21
CA TYR A 246 -11.20 5.38 -13.95
C TYR A 246 -12.39 5.53 -14.90
N LEU A 247 -12.17 5.48 -16.22
CA LEU A 247 -13.22 5.62 -17.22
C LEU A 247 -14.32 4.56 -17.07
N LEU A 248 -13.94 3.32 -16.77
CA LEU A 248 -14.90 2.25 -16.48
C LEU A 248 -15.75 2.62 -15.25
N ALA A 249 -15.15 3.04 -14.15
CA ALA A 249 -15.88 3.47 -12.96
C ALA A 249 -16.77 4.70 -13.20
N GLN A 250 -16.36 5.64 -14.05
CA GLN A 250 -17.22 6.76 -14.46
C GLN A 250 -18.45 6.28 -15.25
N ALA A 251 -18.30 5.22 -16.04
CA ALA A 251 -19.38 4.67 -16.86
C ALA A 251 -20.36 3.79 -16.07
N ILE A 252 -19.86 2.96 -15.14
CA ILE A 252 -20.68 1.92 -14.49
C ILE A 252 -20.71 1.97 -12.95
N GLY A 253 -19.95 2.89 -12.34
CA GLY A 253 -19.80 3.04 -10.90
C GLY A 253 -18.68 2.19 -10.31
N ARG A 254 -18.03 2.71 -9.25
CA ARG A 254 -16.92 2.06 -8.52
C ARG A 254 -17.25 0.64 -8.06
N ASP A 255 -18.43 0.43 -7.49
CA ASP A 255 -18.83 -0.88 -6.94
C ASP A 255 -18.95 -1.98 -8.01
N LYS A 256 -19.24 -1.64 -9.28
CA LYS A 256 -19.22 -2.63 -10.37
C LYS A 256 -17.81 -2.81 -10.91
N THR A 257 -17.05 -1.72 -11.02
CA THR A 257 -15.65 -1.75 -11.47
C THR A 257 -14.79 -2.62 -10.56
N GLU A 258 -14.86 -2.45 -9.24
CA GLU A 258 -14.05 -3.24 -8.30
C GLU A 258 -14.35 -4.74 -8.39
N ARG A 259 -15.60 -5.12 -8.72
CA ARG A 259 -16.00 -6.51 -8.93
C ARG A 259 -15.44 -7.09 -10.21
N ILE A 260 -15.42 -6.30 -11.27
CA ILE A 260 -14.83 -6.71 -12.56
C ILE A 260 -13.32 -6.89 -12.39
N VAL A 261 -12.64 -5.89 -11.82
CA VAL A 261 -11.18 -5.92 -11.63
C VAL A 261 -10.77 -7.06 -10.69
N TYR A 262 -11.50 -7.29 -9.60
CA TYR A 262 -11.19 -8.39 -8.67
C TYR A 262 -11.33 -9.79 -9.29
N CYS A 263 -12.27 -9.96 -10.23
CA CYS A 263 -12.55 -11.26 -10.85
C CYS A 263 -11.72 -11.55 -12.10
N ALA A 264 -11.16 -10.52 -12.74
CA ALA A 264 -10.38 -10.62 -13.98
C ALA A 264 -8.99 -11.22 -13.73
#